data_AF-A0A970Z324-F1
#
_entry.id   AF-A0A970Z324-F1
#
_cell.length_a   1.000
_cell.length_b   1.000
_cell.length_c   1.000
_cell.angle_alpha   90.00
_cell.angle_beta   90.00
_cell.angle_gamma   90.00
#
_symmetry.space_group_name_H-M   'P 1'
#
loop_
_entity.id
_entity.type
_entity.pdbx_description
1 polymer ?
#
loop_
_entity_poly.entity_id
_entity_poly.type
_entity_poly.pdbx_seq_one_letter_code
_entity_poly.pdbx_strand_id
1 'polypeptide(L)'
;MARTWFSIRVELVSGRGEDYWPRPGRVFAASRSHTFGQLARSVDNAFARWDLAHLHQFVLADGTELTDPQSWDDQQPEESLDSGRTALGVLKPGAQFAYVFDLGDDWTHLCTVERDRVDPLDTLGIVPELPMPYWGWGNLPDQYGRLWEEDDGESSAPRSPRNPLRDLPPILPWWGPPRR
;
A
#
# COMPACT_ATOMS: atom_id res chain seq x y z
N MET A 1 17.85 5.17 -20.37
CA MET A 1 17.43 3.89 -21.00
C MET A 1 16.00 4.08 -21.54
N ALA A 2 15.19 3.05 -21.78
CA ALA A 2 13.85 3.22 -22.36
C ALA A 2 12.76 3.37 -21.27
N ARG A 3 12.05 4.51 -21.27
CA ARG A 3 10.92 4.80 -20.37
C ARG A 3 9.72 3.91 -20.70
N THR A 4 9.70 2.70 -20.14
CA THR A 4 8.73 1.65 -20.48
C THR A 4 7.82 1.26 -19.31
N TRP A 5 8.20 1.63 -18.08
CA TRP A 5 7.47 1.29 -16.86
C TRP A 5 6.37 2.29 -16.58
N PHE A 6 5.26 1.81 -16.01
CA PHE A 6 4.21 2.66 -15.49
C PHE A 6 4.69 3.42 -14.27
N SER A 7 4.28 4.68 -14.16
CA SER A 7 4.16 5.39 -12.89
C SER A 7 2.71 5.29 -12.45
N ILE A 8 2.46 4.72 -11.28
CA ILE A 8 1.10 4.50 -10.75
C ILE A 8 0.98 5.23 -9.42
N ARG A 9 0.15 6.27 -9.39
CA ARG A 9 -0.23 6.94 -8.14
C ARG A 9 -1.29 6.11 -7.45
N VAL A 10 -1.12 5.85 -6.17
CA VAL A 10 -2.07 5.14 -5.32
C VAL A 10 -2.37 6.03 -4.12
N GLU A 11 -3.64 6.33 -3.90
CA GLU A 11 -4.12 7.19 -2.82
C GLU A 11 -5.11 6.42 -1.95
N LEU A 12 -4.89 6.41 -0.64
CA LEU A 12 -5.83 5.84 0.33
C LEU A 12 -7.06 6.75 0.42
N VAL A 13 -8.23 6.21 0.08
CA VAL A 13 -9.50 6.93 0.03
C VAL A 13 -10.26 6.75 1.33
N SER A 14 -10.42 5.50 1.78
CA SER A 14 -11.22 5.12 2.94
C SER A 14 -10.68 3.84 3.58
N GLY A 15 -11.15 3.55 4.79
CA GLY A 15 -10.88 2.30 5.50
C GLY A 15 -11.22 2.41 6.98
N ARG A 16 -11.76 1.32 7.54
CA ARG A 16 -12.29 1.22 8.90
C ARG A 16 -13.42 2.20 9.20
N GLY A 17 -14.27 2.46 8.20
CA GLY A 17 -15.40 3.38 8.31
C GLY A 17 -15.02 4.86 8.28
N GLU A 18 -13.77 5.20 7.98
CA GLU A 18 -13.27 6.57 7.88
C GLU A 18 -12.96 6.94 6.42
N ASP A 19 -13.23 8.20 6.07
CA ASP A 19 -12.83 8.81 4.80
C ASP A 19 -11.61 9.71 5.00
N TYR A 20 -10.56 9.53 4.18
CA TYR A 20 -9.31 10.25 4.35
C TYR A 20 -9.23 11.52 3.48
N TRP A 21 -8.95 12.66 4.12
CA TRP A 21 -8.59 13.90 3.44
C TRP A 21 -7.64 14.77 4.30
N PRO A 22 -6.49 15.23 3.77
CA PRO A 22 -5.92 14.87 2.47
C PRO A 22 -5.52 13.38 2.43
N ARG A 23 -5.68 12.75 1.26
CA ARG A 23 -5.42 11.32 1.07
C ARG A 23 -3.93 11.00 1.20
N PRO A 24 -3.51 10.10 2.10
CA PRO A 24 -2.16 9.53 2.07
C PRO A 24 -1.92 8.82 0.75
N GLY A 25 -0.70 8.90 0.21
CA GLY A 25 -0.46 8.35 -1.11
C GLY A 25 0.98 7.95 -1.38
N ARG A 26 1.14 7.12 -2.40
CA ARG A 26 2.41 6.57 -2.89
C ARG A 26 2.44 6.63 -4.41
N VAL A 27 3.62 6.77 -5.00
CA VAL A 27 3.82 6.59 -6.44
C VAL A 27 4.74 5.42 -6.68
N PHE A 28 4.26 4.45 -7.45
CA PHE A 28 4.94 3.21 -7.77
C PHE A 28 5.49 3.24 -9.18
N ALA A 29 6.70 2.71 -9.34
CA ALA A 29 7.19 2.27 -10.64
C ALA A 29 6.83 0.79 -10.83
N ALA A 30 6.17 0.46 -11.95
CA ALA A 30 5.76 -0.91 -12.23
C ALA A 30 6.00 -1.30 -13.70
N SER A 31 6.59 -2.48 -13.92
CA SER A 31 6.69 -3.09 -15.24
C SER A 31 5.31 -3.48 -15.78
N ARG A 32 5.17 -3.49 -17.11
CA ARG A 32 4.00 -4.04 -17.79
C ARG A 32 3.84 -5.56 -17.57
N SER A 33 4.92 -6.25 -17.23
CA SER A 33 4.92 -7.68 -16.95
C SER A 33 4.59 -8.02 -15.50
N HIS A 34 4.58 -7.04 -14.58
CA HIS A 34 4.11 -7.30 -13.23
C HIS A 34 2.62 -7.62 -13.25
N THR A 35 2.14 -8.37 -12.26
CA THR A 35 0.72 -8.73 -12.14
C THR A 35 -0.03 -7.81 -11.16
N PHE A 36 -1.35 -7.84 -11.20
CA PHE A 36 -2.17 -7.13 -10.22
C PHE A 36 -1.94 -7.64 -8.80
N GLY A 37 -1.73 -8.94 -8.60
CA GLY A 37 -1.37 -9.51 -7.30
C GLY A 37 -0.01 -9.03 -6.78
N GLN A 38 0.97 -8.84 -7.68
CA GLN A 38 2.23 -8.20 -7.30
C GLN A 38 2.04 -6.72 -6.92
N LEU A 39 1.15 -6.00 -7.61
CA LEU A 39 0.80 -4.64 -7.24
C LEU A 39 0.09 -4.58 -5.89
N ALA A 40 -0.88 -5.47 -5.62
CA ALA A 40 -1.58 -5.59 -4.33
C ALA A 40 -0.58 -5.72 -3.19
N ARG A 41 0.29 -6.73 -3.24
CA ARG A 41 1.35 -6.94 -2.25
C ARG A 41 2.22 -5.71 -2.03
N SER A 42 2.58 -5.00 -3.10
CA SER A 42 3.39 -3.79 -2.99
C SER A 42 2.62 -2.62 -2.38
N VAL A 43 1.32 -2.48 -2.67
CA VAL A 43 0.45 -1.48 -2.05
C VAL A 43 0.30 -1.78 -0.56
N ASP A 44 -0.04 -3.00 -0.18
CA ASP A 44 -0.21 -3.44 1.21
C ASP A 44 1.02 -3.08 2.05
N ASN A 45 2.21 -3.48 1.59
CA ASN A 45 3.46 -3.15 2.28
C ASN A 45 3.70 -1.63 2.36
N ALA A 46 3.47 -0.89 1.27
CA ALA A 46 3.74 0.55 1.24
C ALA A 46 2.74 1.38 2.07
N PHE A 47 1.57 0.82 2.36
CA PHE A 47 0.53 1.36 3.23
C PHE A 47 0.51 0.71 4.62
N ALA A 48 1.57 -0.01 5.00
CA ALA A 48 1.73 -0.64 6.31
C ALA A 48 0.57 -1.58 6.67
N ARG A 49 0.25 -2.50 5.77
CA ARG A 49 -0.56 -3.69 6.01
C ARG A 49 0.37 -4.89 6.15
N TRP A 50 0.19 -5.67 7.19
CA TRP A 50 1.08 -6.79 7.54
C TRP A 50 0.33 -8.08 7.81
N ASP A 51 -0.93 -8.02 8.24
CA ASP A 51 -1.79 -9.19 8.35
C ASP A 51 -2.48 -9.41 7.02
N LEU A 52 -1.82 -10.15 6.12
CA LEU A 52 -2.18 -10.26 4.71
C LEU A 52 -3.20 -11.37 4.42
N ALA A 53 -3.65 -12.10 5.44
CA ALA A 53 -4.60 -13.20 5.30
C ALA A 53 -6.06 -12.70 5.14
N HIS A 54 -6.25 -11.69 4.29
CA HIS A 54 -7.54 -11.07 4.01
C HIS A 54 -7.81 -11.05 2.51
N LEU A 55 -9.10 -11.03 2.15
CA LEU A 55 -9.52 -10.90 0.77
C LEU A 55 -9.20 -9.50 0.22
N HIS A 56 -8.80 -9.44 -1.05
CA HIS A 56 -8.62 -8.20 -1.79
C HIS A 56 -9.28 -8.25 -3.16
N GLN A 57 -9.49 -7.08 -3.74
CA GLN A 57 -10.09 -6.93 -5.07
C GLN A 57 -9.57 -5.69 -5.79
N PHE A 58 -9.45 -5.77 -7.11
CA PHE A 58 -9.35 -4.64 -8.01
C PHE A 58 -10.64 -4.47 -8.81
N VAL A 59 -11.01 -3.21 -9.08
CA VAL A 59 -12.14 -2.88 -9.96
C VAL A 59 -11.67 -1.86 -10.99
N LEU A 60 -11.68 -2.25 -12.26
CA LEU A 60 -11.31 -1.36 -13.37
C LEU A 60 -12.48 -0.44 -13.75
N ALA A 61 -12.17 0.64 -14.48
CA ALA A 61 -13.17 1.63 -14.89
C ALA A 61 -14.32 1.08 -15.78
N ASP A 62 -14.10 -0.06 -16.44
CA ASP A 62 -15.14 -0.74 -17.24
C ASP A 62 -15.96 -1.76 -16.43
N GLY A 63 -15.72 -1.85 -15.12
CA GLY A 63 -16.38 -2.81 -14.23
C GLY A 63 -15.68 -4.16 -14.14
N THR A 64 -14.57 -4.38 -14.86
CA THR A 64 -13.82 -5.63 -14.74
C THR A 64 -13.26 -5.77 -13.33
N GLU A 65 -13.56 -6.89 -12.68
CA GLU A 65 -13.07 -7.22 -11.35
C GLU A 65 -11.89 -8.18 -11.43
N LEU A 66 -10.90 -8.00 -10.54
CA LEU A 66 -9.81 -8.94 -10.36
C LEU A 66 -9.63 -9.29 -8.89
N THR A 67 -9.56 -10.58 -8.58
CA THR A 67 -9.43 -11.12 -7.21
C THR A 67 -8.29 -12.13 -7.15
N ASP A 68 -7.87 -12.57 -5.96
CA ASP A 68 -6.99 -13.74 -5.85
C ASP A 68 -7.82 -15.01 -5.65
N PRO A 69 -8.05 -15.83 -6.68
CA PRO A 69 -8.93 -17.00 -6.58
C PRO A 69 -8.48 -18.02 -5.52
N GLN A 70 -7.22 -18.00 -5.09
CA GLN A 70 -6.74 -18.92 -4.04
C GLN A 70 -7.18 -18.52 -2.63
N SER A 71 -7.50 -17.25 -2.44
CA SER A 71 -7.91 -16.72 -1.14
C SER A 71 -9.42 -16.82 -0.92
N TRP A 72 -10.20 -17.02 -1.98
CA TRP A 72 -11.65 -17.16 -1.93
C TRP A 72 -12.03 -18.64 -1.83
N ASP A 73 -13.07 -18.92 -1.06
CA ASP A 73 -13.76 -20.21 -1.12
C ASP A 73 -14.71 -20.25 -2.35
N ASP A 74 -15.71 -21.12 -2.36
CA ASP A 74 -16.75 -21.20 -3.41
C ASP A 74 -17.65 -19.93 -3.57
N GLN A 75 -17.23 -18.77 -3.02
CA GLN A 75 -17.94 -17.48 -3.05
C GLN A 75 -17.26 -16.41 -3.90
N GLN A 76 -16.27 -16.77 -4.72
CA GLN A 76 -15.64 -15.84 -5.65
C GLN A 76 -16.67 -15.25 -6.64
N PRO A 77 -16.57 -13.97 -7.04
CA PRO A 77 -17.37 -13.42 -8.13
C PRO A 77 -17.16 -14.21 -9.44
N GLU A 78 -18.25 -14.72 -10.03
CA GLU A 78 -18.24 -15.69 -11.15
C GLU A 78 -17.41 -15.24 -12.38
N GLU A 79 -17.29 -13.93 -12.61
CA GLU A 79 -16.60 -13.37 -13.78
C GLU A 79 -15.29 -12.64 -13.46
N SER A 80 -14.79 -12.76 -12.22
CA SER A 80 -13.54 -12.08 -11.82
C SER A 80 -12.31 -12.70 -12.46
N LEU A 81 -11.37 -11.84 -12.90
CA LEU A 81 -10.08 -12.29 -13.41
C LEU A 81 -9.11 -12.60 -12.26
N ASP A 82 -8.20 -13.53 -12.50
CA ASP A 82 -7.12 -13.85 -11.56
C ASP A 82 -6.10 -12.69 -11.50
N SER A 83 -6.07 -11.99 -10.37
CA SER A 83 -5.14 -10.88 -10.10
C SER A 83 -3.68 -11.33 -10.07
N GLY A 84 -3.40 -12.55 -9.59
CA GLY A 84 -2.06 -13.14 -9.54
C GLY A 84 -1.50 -13.46 -10.92
N ARG A 85 -2.35 -13.67 -11.92
CA ARG A 85 -1.96 -14.01 -13.31
C ARG A 85 -2.13 -12.88 -14.32
N THR A 86 -3.02 -11.93 -14.05
CA THR A 86 -3.29 -10.82 -14.98
C THR A 86 -2.17 -9.78 -14.90
N ALA A 87 -1.49 -9.54 -16.02
CA ALA A 87 -0.41 -8.57 -16.10
C ALA A 87 -0.93 -7.12 -16.19
N LEU A 88 -0.23 -6.17 -15.58
CA LEU A 88 -0.52 -4.74 -15.64
C LEU A 88 -0.44 -4.17 -17.06
N GLY A 89 0.14 -4.91 -18.01
CA GLY A 89 0.25 -4.53 -19.42
C GLY A 89 -1.09 -4.27 -20.13
N VAL A 90 -2.22 -4.68 -19.53
CA VAL A 90 -3.59 -4.35 -19.98
C VAL A 90 -3.97 -2.89 -19.70
N LEU A 91 -3.30 -2.23 -18.74
CA LEU A 91 -3.58 -0.86 -18.36
C LEU A 91 -3.09 0.14 -19.43
N LYS A 92 -3.85 1.22 -19.57
CA LYS A 92 -3.51 2.34 -20.46
C LYS A 92 -3.00 3.54 -19.64
N PRO A 93 -2.11 4.39 -20.20
CA PRO A 93 -1.81 5.67 -19.56
C PRO A 93 -3.10 6.47 -19.32
N GLY A 94 -3.23 7.07 -18.14
CA GLY A 94 -4.44 7.79 -17.71
C GLY A 94 -5.57 6.92 -17.18
N ALA A 95 -5.42 5.59 -17.18
CA ALA A 95 -6.43 4.70 -16.59
C ALA A 95 -6.52 4.91 -15.08
N GLN A 96 -7.74 4.82 -14.56
CA GLN A 96 -8.03 4.81 -13.12
C GLN A 96 -8.73 3.51 -12.76
N PHE A 97 -8.44 2.99 -11.58
CA PHE A 97 -9.05 1.77 -11.05
C PHE A 97 -8.98 1.78 -9.52
N ALA A 98 -9.86 1.03 -8.87
CA ALA A 98 -9.85 0.87 -7.42
C ALA A 98 -9.06 -0.38 -7.02
N TYR A 99 -8.45 -0.34 -5.84
CA TYR A 99 -7.92 -1.49 -5.14
C TYR A 99 -8.43 -1.50 -3.71
N VAL A 100 -9.02 -2.60 -3.26
CA VAL A 100 -9.53 -2.79 -1.91
C VAL A 100 -8.75 -3.91 -1.26
N PHE A 101 -8.10 -3.62 -0.13
CA PHE A 101 -7.48 -4.60 0.75
C PHE A 101 -8.37 -4.81 1.98
N ASP A 102 -8.50 -6.06 2.43
CA ASP A 102 -9.36 -6.46 3.53
C ASP A 102 -10.81 -6.03 3.31
N LEU A 103 -11.61 -6.88 2.68
CA LEU A 103 -13.02 -6.60 2.42
C LEU A 103 -13.88 -6.43 3.69
N GLY A 104 -13.35 -6.77 4.87
CA GLY A 104 -14.00 -6.46 6.15
C GLY A 104 -13.77 -5.02 6.59
N ASP A 105 -12.51 -4.56 6.56
CA ASP A 105 -12.12 -3.20 6.96
C ASP A 105 -12.18 -2.17 5.80
N ASP A 106 -12.36 -2.61 4.56
CA ASP A 106 -12.51 -1.83 3.33
C ASP A 106 -11.40 -0.77 3.12
N TRP A 107 -10.13 -1.19 3.17
CA TRP A 107 -9.01 -0.30 2.84
C TRP A 107 -9.00 0.00 1.33
N THR A 108 -9.76 1.02 0.93
CA THR A 108 -9.99 1.39 -0.45
C THR A 108 -8.93 2.39 -0.95
N HIS A 109 -8.35 2.09 -2.10
CA HIS A 109 -7.35 2.91 -2.77
C HIS A 109 -7.81 3.31 -4.16
N LEU A 110 -7.57 4.56 -4.55
CA LEU A 110 -7.65 5.02 -5.93
C LEU A 110 -6.28 4.89 -6.59
N CYS A 111 -6.21 4.09 -7.64
CA CYS A 111 -5.02 3.93 -8.47
C CYS A 111 -5.19 4.75 -9.76
N THR A 112 -4.20 5.60 -10.07
CA THR A 112 -4.13 6.37 -11.31
C THR A 112 -2.82 6.06 -12.04
N VAL A 113 -2.92 5.51 -13.25
CA VAL A 113 -1.78 5.30 -14.14
C VAL A 113 -1.41 6.63 -14.76
N GLU A 114 -0.24 7.16 -14.43
CA GLU A 114 0.24 8.42 -14.99
C GLU A 114 0.47 8.29 -16.51
N ARG A 115 0.32 9.43 -17.21
CA ARG A 115 0.54 9.49 -18.66
C ARG A 115 2.00 9.23 -19.00
N ASP A 116 2.90 9.79 -18.20
CA ASP A 116 4.32 9.64 -18.37
C ASP A 116 4.79 8.26 -17.88
N ARG A 117 5.68 7.67 -18.66
CA ARG A 117 6.40 6.45 -18.28
C ARG A 117 7.67 6.80 -17.55
N VAL A 118 8.17 5.87 -16.75
CA VAL A 118 9.43 5.98 -16.04
C VAL A 118 10.43 4.94 -16.56
N ASP A 119 11.69 5.25 -16.36
CA ASP A 119 12.79 4.29 -16.47
C ASP A 119 13.16 3.85 -15.04
N PRO A 120 13.11 2.55 -14.71
CA PRO A 120 13.37 2.09 -13.35
C PRO A 120 14.81 2.39 -12.91
N LEU A 121 15.80 2.36 -13.80
CA LEU A 121 17.18 2.66 -13.42
C LEU A 121 17.41 4.16 -13.17
N ASP A 122 16.78 5.02 -13.96
CA ASP A 122 16.88 6.46 -13.74
C ASP A 122 16.08 6.90 -12.48
N THR A 123 14.96 6.23 -12.18
CA THR A 123 14.03 6.63 -11.11
C THR A 123 14.36 5.98 -9.77
N LEU A 124 14.69 4.68 -9.77
CA LEU A 124 14.92 3.87 -8.58
C LEU A 124 16.40 3.55 -8.35
N GLY A 125 17.25 3.67 -9.38
CA GLY A 125 18.62 3.17 -9.35
C GLY A 125 18.74 1.65 -9.49
N ILE A 126 17.62 0.91 -9.54
CA ILE A 126 17.55 -0.56 -9.63
C ILE A 126 16.39 -0.99 -10.52
N VAL A 127 16.39 -2.27 -10.95
CA VAL A 127 15.23 -2.92 -11.59
C VAL A 127 14.62 -3.90 -10.58
N PRO A 128 13.57 -3.51 -9.84
CA PRO A 128 12.98 -4.39 -8.81
C PRO A 128 12.13 -5.49 -9.44
N GLU A 129 11.98 -6.62 -8.74
CA GLU A 129 11.12 -7.74 -9.17
C GLU A 129 9.63 -7.50 -8.93
N LEU A 130 9.30 -6.54 -8.07
CA LEU A 130 7.94 -6.13 -7.71
C LEU A 130 7.74 -4.64 -7.99
N PRO A 131 6.49 -4.17 -8.17
CA PRO A 131 6.20 -2.74 -8.16
C PRO A 131 6.80 -2.08 -6.91
N MET A 132 7.50 -0.95 -7.07
CA MET A 132 8.24 -0.33 -5.98
C MET A 132 7.83 1.14 -5.83
N PRO A 133 7.48 1.61 -4.62
CA PRO A 133 7.21 3.01 -4.39
C PRO A 133 8.52 3.82 -4.43
N TYR A 134 8.47 5.01 -5.05
CA TYR A 134 9.61 5.94 -5.09
C TYR A 134 9.27 7.35 -4.61
N TRP A 135 8.00 7.58 -4.28
CA TRP A 135 7.52 8.82 -3.70
C TRP A 135 6.31 8.55 -2.79
N GLY A 136 6.09 9.39 -1.78
CA GLY A 136 4.97 9.22 -0.87
C GLY A 136 4.68 10.42 0.03
N TRP A 137 3.47 10.47 0.58
CA TRP A 137 2.98 11.52 1.48
C TRP A 137 1.87 11.00 2.41
N GLY A 138 1.54 11.81 3.42
CA GLY A 138 0.46 11.55 4.38
C GLY A 138 0.83 10.56 5.48
N ASN A 139 0.09 10.66 6.60
CA ASN A 139 0.19 9.70 7.70
C ASN A 139 -0.59 8.44 7.34
N LEU A 140 0.01 7.27 7.58
CA LEU A 140 -0.65 6.00 7.36
C LEU A 140 -1.39 5.59 8.64
N PRO A 141 -2.70 5.32 8.57
CA PRO A 141 -3.42 4.73 9.69
C PRO A 141 -2.93 3.30 9.91
N ASP A 142 -2.81 2.92 11.19
CA ASP A 142 -2.56 1.54 11.62
C ASP A 142 -3.63 0.60 11.04
N GLN A 143 -3.23 -0.62 10.64
CA GLN A 143 -4.15 -1.58 10.00
C GLN A 143 -5.38 -1.87 10.87
N TYR A 144 -5.25 -1.83 12.19
CA TYR A 144 -6.34 -2.08 13.14
C TYR A 144 -6.67 -0.87 14.00
N GLY A 145 -6.13 0.31 13.67
CA GLY A 145 -6.35 1.55 14.40
C GLY A 145 -5.59 1.65 15.72
N ARG A 146 -4.61 0.77 15.99
CA ARG A 146 -3.82 0.80 17.23
C ARG A 146 -2.85 1.98 17.23
N LEU A 147 -2.82 2.72 18.34
CA LEU A 147 -1.95 3.88 18.54
C LEU A 147 -0.69 3.55 19.36
N TRP A 148 -0.72 2.51 20.20
CA TRP A 148 0.42 1.93 20.93
C TRP A 148 0.22 0.42 21.12
N GLU A 149 1.19 -0.28 21.72
CA GLU A 149 1.21 -1.75 21.81
C GLU A 149 -0.01 -2.34 22.53
N GLU A 150 -0.33 -1.81 23.71
CA GLU A 150 -1.46 -2.23 24.53
C GLU A 150 -2.74 -1.42 24.28
N ASP A 151 -2.87 -0.81 23.11
CA ASP A 151 -4.08 -0.06 22.77
C ASP A 151 -5.27 -1.01 22.60
N ASP A 152 -6.22 -0.91 23.52
CA ASP A 152 -7.48 -1.65 23.56
C ASP A 152 -8.67 -0.82 23.02
N GLY A 153 -8.43 0.42 22.59
CA GLY A 153 -9.44 1.36 22.11
C GLY A 153 -10.21 2.10 23.22
N GLU A 154 -9.99 1.77 24.50
CA GLU A 154 -10.68 2.40 25.64
C GLU A 154 -9.70 3.12 26.58
N SER A 155 -8.50 2.57 26.74
CA SER A 155 -7.46 3.04 27.63
C SER A 155 -6.81 4.33 27.13
N SER A 156 -6.33 5.16 28.04
CA SER A 156 -5.55 6.35 27.67
C SER A 156 -4.11 5.96 27.36
N ALA A 157 -3.56 6.53 26.28
CA ALA A 157 -2.16 6.36 25.92
C ALA A 157 -1.21 6.67 27.10
N PRO A 158 -0.10 5.94 27.24
CA PRO A 158 0.93 6.24 28.22
C PRO A 158 1.43 7.68 28.07
N ARG A 159 1.69 8.35 29.20
CA ARG A 159 2.24 9.72 29.17
C ARG A 159 3.62 9.71 28.54
N SER A 160 3.79 10.47 27.47
CA SER A 160 5.10 10.67 26.85
C SER A 160 6.09 11.27 27.88
N PRO A 161 7.26 10.65 28.09
CA PRO A 161 8.28 11.21 28.96
C PRO A 161 8.83 12.52 28.38
N ARG A 162 9.33 13.41 29.25
CA ARG A 162 9.91 14.70 28.81
C ARG A 162 11.04 14.56 27.79
N ASN A 163 11.72 13.43 27.78
CA ASN A 163 12.73 13.10 26.78
C ASN A 163 12.56 11.61 26.40
N PRO A 164 11.91 11.30 25.26
CA PRO A 164 11.58 9.94 24.83
C PRO A 164 12.77 9.12 24.33
N LEU A 165 13.98 9.70 24.33
CA LEU A 165 15.19 8.96 23.95
C LEU A 165 16.00 8.51 25.17
N ARG A 166 15.66 8.96 26.38
CA ARG A 166 16.48 8.73 27.60
C ARG A 166 16.34 7.35 28.21
N ASP A 167 15.21 6.70 27.99
CA ASP A 167 14.89 5.33 28.42
C ASP A 167 15.38 4.27 27.43
N LEU A 168 15.77 4.68 26.23
CA LEU A 168 16.38 3.79 25.23
C LEU A 168 17.80 3.35 25.62
N PRO A 169 18.25 2.16 25.21
CA PRO A 169 19.64 1.73 25.41
C PRO A 169 20.60 2.64 24.61
N PRO A 170 21.80 2.99 25.12
CA PRO A 170 22.70 3.97 24.49
C PRO A 170 23.48 3.40 23.28
N ILE A 171 22.77 2.79 22.34
CA ILE A 171 23.27 2.22 21.07
C ILE A 171 23.63 3.36 20.11
N LEU A 172 22.77 4.39 20.03
CA LEU A 172 23.05 5.63 19.30
C LEU A 172 23.47 6.75 20.26
N PRO A 173 24.27 7.73 19.82
CA PRO A 173 24.82 8.77 20.69
C PRO A 173 23.80 9.57 21.52
N TRP A 174 22.56 9.64 21.05
CA TRP A 174 21.48 10.42 21.67
C TRP A 174 20.47 9.57 22.45
N TRP A 175 20.68 8.25 22.49
CA TRP A 175 19.86 7.32 23.28
C TRP A 175 20.47 7.15 24.67
N GLY A 176 19.61 6.96 25.66
CA GLY A 176 20.01 6.75 27.05
C GLY A 176 20.36 8.06 27.80
N PRO A 177 20.82 7.95 29.06
CA PRO A 177 21.27 9.11 29.82
C PRO A 177 22.53 9.73 29.19
N PRO A 178 22.76 11.05 29.39
CA PRO A 178 23.98 11.69 28.91
C PRO A 178 25.23 10.95 29.43
N ARG A 179 26.15 10.60 28.53
CA ARG A 179 27.44 10.03 28.92
C ARG A 179 28.20 11.09 29.74
N ARG A 180 28.62 10.73 30.96
CA ARG A 180 29.47 11.56 31.81
C ARG A 180 30.91 11.52 31.35
#